data_AF-A0A124HDG5-F1
#
_entry.id   AF-A0A124HDG5-F1
#
_cell.length_a   1.000
_cell.length_b   1.000
_cell.length_c   1.000
_cell.angle_alpha   90.00
_cell.angle_beta   90.00
_cell.angle_gamma   90.00
#
_symmetry.space_group_name_H-M   'P 1'
#
loop_
_entity.id
_entity.type
_entity.pdbx_description
1 polymer ?
#
loop_
_entity_poly.entity_id
_entity_poly.type
_entity_poly.pdbx_seq_one_letter_code
_entity_poly.pdbx_strand_id
1 'polypeptide(L)'
;MRRIGAAVAALLLAGAGWGAATTAADAAPAATARATACPTGWGSGAKGGTAVGSVPLKDIKTGRHDCFDRMVFAVPGGGSHIGYSVRYVNRLHQSASGRYIPVGGGAVLDVHVGAPSYDPVTGAVTYPGKVGRPLPGVNLSGYRTFKDTRYAGSFEGETQIGLGVRARLPFRVIQLSDRLVVDVAHNWTGSR
;
A
#
# COMPACT_ATOMS: atom_id res chain seq x y z
N MET A 1 25.34 -41.16 -84.15
CA MET A 1 26.26 -41.86 -83.22
C MET A 1 25.46 -42.13 -81.95
N ARG A 2 24.97 -43.36 -81.70
CA ARG A 2 25.65 -44.43 -80.95
C ARG A 2 26.11 -43.87 -79.58
N ARG A 3 25.75 -44.32 -78.37
CA ARG A 3 25.06 -45.49 -77.78
C ARG A 3 25.13 -45.25 -76.24
N ILE A 4 24.12 -45.70 -75.48
CA ILE A 4 24.22 -46.40 -74.15
C ILE A 4 24.84 -45.62 -72.96
N GLY A 5 24.28 -45.58 -71.75
CA GLY A 5 23.09 -46.22 -71.18
C GLY A 5 23.04 -46.13 -69.63
N ALA A 6 21.85 -46.47 -69.09
CA ALA A 6 21.52 -47.10 -67.80
C ALA A 6 21.90 -46.37 -66.47
N ALA A 7 21.15 -46.43 -65.35
CA ALA A 7 20.01 -47.26 -64.96
C ALA A 7 19.37 -46.77 -63.62
N VAL A 8 18.07 -47.12 -63.42
CA VAL A 8 17.40 -47.59 -62.16
C VAL A 8 17.20 -46.55 -61.02
N ALA A 9 16.12 -46.41 -60.24
CA ALA A 9 14.94 -47.19 -59.81
C ALA A 9 13.78 -46.19 -59.52
N ALA A 10 12.50 -46.40 -59.89
CA ALA A 10 11.44 -47.22 -59.26
C ALA A 10 10.88 -46.71 -57.91
N LEU A 11 9.53 -46.73 -57.82
CA LEU A 11 8.66 -46.81 -56.61
C LEU A 11 8.40 -45.49 -55.84
N LEU A 12 7.20 -45.09 -55.37
CA LEU A 12 5.87 -45.69 -55.14
C LEU A 12 4.80 -44.57 -55.09
N LEU A 13 3.58 -44.88 -55.54
CA LEU A 13 2.35 -44.16 -55.20
C LEU A 13 1.87 -44.61 -53.81
N ALA A 14 1.70 -43.69 -52.88
CA ALA A 14 0.95 -43.91 -51.65
C ALA A 14 0.07 -42.68 -51.37
N GLY A 15 -1.25 -42.86 -51.51
CA GLY A 15 -2.25 -41.92 -51.00
C GLY A 15 -2.42 -42.10 -49.49
N ALA A 16 -2.74 -41.02 -48.78
CA ALA A 16 -3.27 -41.06 -47.43
C ALA A 16 -4.12 -39.79 -47.20
N GLY A 17 -5.35 -40.00 -46.73
CA GLY A 17 -6.39 -38.98 -46.62
C GLY A 17 -6.11 -37.87 -45.62
N TRP A 18 -6.68 -36.70 -45.89
CA TRP A 18 -6.74 -35.60 -44.94
C TRP A 18 -7.78 -35.89 -43.86
N GLY A 19 -7.31 -36.39 -42.71
CA GLY A 19 -8.07 -36.38 -41.47
C GLY A 19 -8.14 -34.95 -40.92
N ALA A 20 -9.35 -34.41 -40.81
CA ALA A 20 -9.59 -33.14 -40.12
C ALA A 20 -9.32 -33.33 -38.60
N ALA A 21 -8.23 -32.76 -38.11
CA ALA A 21 -7.95 -32.71 -36.68
C ALA A 21 -8.83 -31.63 -36.03
N THR A 22 -9.89 -32.04 -35.34
CA THR A 22 -10.62 -31.17 -34.42
C THR A 22 -9.78 -30.98 -33.16
N THR A 23 -9.09 -29.86 -33.04
CA THR A 23 -8.45 -29.45 -31.79
C THR A 23 -9.54 -29.06 -30.79
N ALA A 24 -9.77 -29.90 -29.78
CA ALA A 24 -10.58 -29.51 -28.63
C ALA A 24 -9.86 -28.36 -27.90
N ALA A 25 -10.51 -27.20 -27.84
CA ALA A 25 -10.03 -26.08 -27.05
C ALA A 25 -10.19 -26.44 -25.57
N ASP A 26 -9.06 -26.65 -24.90
CA ASP A 26 -9.00 -26.95 -23.47
C ASP A 26 -9.43 -25.70 -22.70
N ALA A 27 -10.62 -25.73 -22.11
CA ALA A 27 -11.14 -24.62 -21.32
C ALA A 27 -10.45 -24.62 -19.96
N ALA A 28 -9.52 -23.68 -19.76
CA ALA A 28 -8.85 -23.50 -18.48
C ALA A 28 -9.88 -23.30 -17.34
N PRO A 29 -9.71 -23.96 -16.18
CA PRO A 29 -10.64 -23.83 -15.07
C PRO A 29 -10.65 -22.37 -14.59
N ALA A 30 -11.84 -21.77 -14.55
CA ALA A 30 -12.03 -20.44 -14.00
C ALA A 30 -11.62 -20.44 -12.51
N ALA A 31 -10.56 -19.69 -12.19
CA ALA A 31 -10.15 -19.48 -10.81
C ALA A 31 -11.28 -18.75 -10.08
N THR A 32 -11.96 -19.46 -9.18
CA THR A 32 -12.91 -18.86 -8.25
C THR A 32 -12.13 -17.95 -7.31
N ALA A 33 -12.24 -16.63 -7.49
CA ALA A 33 -11.71 -15.65 -6.56
C ALA A 33 -12.35 -15.90 -5.19
N ARG A 34 -11.60 -16.53 -4.27
CA ARG A 34 -12.05 -16.70 -2.90
C ARG A 34 -12.36 -15.31 -2.34
N ALA A 35 -13.62 -15.07 -1.98
CA ALA A 35 -14.00 -13.86 -1.29
C ALA A 35 -13.22 -13.82 0.03
N THR A 36 -12.14 -13.02 0.07
CA THR A 36 -11.39 -12.83 1.31
C THR A 36 -12.33 -12.14 2.29
N ALA A 37 -12.69 -12.83 3.37
CA ALA A 37 -13.50 -12.24 4.43
C ALA A 37 -12.81 -10.95 4.91
N CYS A 38 -13.60 -9.91 5.16
CA CYS A 38 -13.04 -8.70 5.74
C CYS A 38 -12.47 -9.01 7.12
N PRO A 39 -11.30 -8.47 7.46
CA PRO A 39 -10.74 -8.65 8.79
C PRO A 39 -11.64 -8.00 9.84
N THR A 40 -11.88 -8.72 10.93
CA THR A 40 -12.63 -8.26 12.11
C THR A 40 -11.74 -8.34 13.36
N GLY A 41 -12.26 -7.87 14.51
CA GLY A 41 -11.56 -7.93 15.79
C GLY A 41 -10.53 -6.81 16.03
N TRP A 42 -10.40 -5.85 15.10
CA TRP A 42 -9.58 -4.66 15.34
C TRP A 42 -10.27 -3.72 16.33
N GLY A 43 -9.47 -3.04 17.14
CA GLY A 43 -9.94 -2.02 18.07
C GLY A 43 -9.53 -0.60 17.68
N SER A 44 -10.15 0.39 18.33
CA SER A 44 -9.82 1.82 18.21
C SER A 44 -8.89 2.33 19.32
N GLY A 45 -8.30 1.42 20.09
CA GLY A 45 -7.28 1.75 21.10
C GLY A 45 -5.96 2.19 20.44
N ALA A 46 -5.14 2.90 21.21
CA ALA A 46 -3.81 3.34 20.79
C ALA A 46 -2.93 2.12 20.43
N LYS A 47 -2.02 2.31 19.48
CA LYS A 47 -1.06 1.28 19.03
C LYS A 47 0.33 1.88 18.95
N GLY A 48 1.33 1.08 19.29
CA GLY A 48 2.72 1.51 19.31
C GLY A 48 3.13 2.12 20.66
N GLY A 49 4.15 2.95 20.63
CA GLY A 49 4.81 3.54 21.80
C GLY A 49 5.76 4.65 21.37
N THR A 50 7.05 4.52 21.65
CA THR A 50 8.06 5.48 21.18
C THR A 50 8.21 5.42 19.66
N ALA A 51 8.18 6.58 19.01
CA ALA A 51 8.25 6.72 17.56
C ALA A 51 9.51 7.50 17.15
N VAL A 52 10.70 6.96 17.41
CA VAL A 52 11.98 7.60 17.06
C VAL A 52 12.77 6.69 16.14
N GLY A 53 13.39 7.26 15.11
CA GLY A 53 14.29 6.53 14.21
C GLY A 53 15.22 7.46 13.43
N SER A 54 16.21 6.89 12.75
CA SER A 54 17.20 7.62 11.96
C SER A 54 17.04 7.39 10.44
N VAL A 55 16.27 6.38 10.03
CA VAL A 55 16.06 6.08 8.62
C VAL A 55 15.00 7.02 8.06
N PRO A 56 15.32 7.83 7.03
CA PRO A 56 14.38 8.85 6.57
C PRO A 56 13.13 8.27 5.91
N LEU A 57 12.00 8.94 6.16
CA LEU A 57 10.77 8.76 5.41
C LEU A 57 11.00 9.20 3.96
N LYS A 58 10.64 8.34 3.01
CA LYS A 58 10.76 8.63 1.57
C LYS A 58 9.43 8.99 0.93
N ASP A 59 8.34 8.37 1.36
CA ASP A 59 7.03 8.58 0.74
C ASP A 59 5.89 8.19 1.67
N ILE A 60 4.70 8.75 1.41
CA ILE A 60 3.44 8.32 2.02
C ILE A 60 2.43 8.08 0.90
N LYS A 61 1.91 6.86 0.82
CA LYS A 61 0.88 6.47 -0.16
C LYS A 61 -0.40 6.05 0.54
N THR A 62 -1.52 6.21 -0.15
CA THR A 62 -2.81 5.69 0.30
C THR A 62 -3.39 4.71 -0.71
N GLY A 63 -4.22 3.78 -0.26
CA GLY A 63 -4.91 2.80 -1.09
C GLY A 63 -6.31 2.50 -0.57
N ARG A 64 -7.25 2.24 -1.48
CA ARG A 64 -8.61 1.79 -1.16
C ARG A 64 -8.65 0.28 -1.24
N HIS A 65 -9.31 -0.36 -0.27
CA HIS A 65 -9.60 -1.78 -0.28
C HIS A 65 -11.08 -1.99 0.06
N ASP A 66 -11.63 -3.16 -0.24
CA ASP A 66 -13.05 -3.47 -0.02
C ASP A 66 -13.51 -3.24 1.43
N CYS A 67 -12.61 -3.42 2.40
CA CYS A 67 -12.94 -3.45 3.82
C CYS A 67 -12.27 -2.34 4.64
N PHE A 68 -11.28 -1.64 4.08
CA PHE A 68 -10.47 -0.66 4.78
C PHE A 68 -9.81 0.31 3.80
N ASP A 69 -9.50 1.50 4.28
CA ASP A 69 -8.53 2.37 3.62
C ASP A 69 -7.15 2.16 4.26
N ARG A 70 -6.10 2.20 3.45
CA ARG A 70 -4.72 1.94 3.84
C ARG A 70 -3.87 3.18 3.63
N MET A 71 -3.04 3.51 4.62
CA MET A 71 -1.94 4.47 4.52
C MET A 71 -0.62 3.72 4.73
N VAL A 72 0.36 3.98 3.87
CA VAL A 72 1.68 3.33 3.88
C VAL A 72 2.75 4.40 3.95
N PHE A 73 3.66 4.25 4.91
CA PHE A 73 4.83 5.09 5.11
C PHE A 73 6.06 4.33 4.64
N ALA A 74 6.69 4.78 3.56
CA ALA A 74 7.86 4.14 2.98
C ALA A 74 9.14 4.60 3.70
N VAL A 75 9.83 3.65 4.32
CA VAL A 75 11.06 3.83 5.09
C VAL A 75 12.06 2.73 4.66
N PRO A 76 12.58 2.80 3.42
CA PRO A 76 13.49 1.78 2.91
C PRO A 76 14.75 1.74 3.76
N GLY A 77 15.06 0.56 4.31
CA GLY A 77 16.14 0.38 5.28
C GLY A 77 15.72 0.54 6.74
N GLY A 78 14.42 0.74 7.03
CA GLY A 78 13.90 0.88 8.40
C GLY A 78 14.02 -0.38 9.27
N GLY A 79 14.20 -1.54 8.65
CA GLY A 79 14.30 -2.82 9.35
C GLY A 79 12.97 -3.26 9.95
N SER A 80 12.99 -4.35 10.73
CA SER A 80 11.77 -4.97 11.28
C SER A 80 11.12 -4.16 12.42
N HIS A 81 11.71 -3.05 12.85
CA HIS A 81 11.31 -2.32 14.06
C HIS A 81 11.23 -0.80 13.83
N ILE A 82 10.49 -0.37 12.80
CA ILE A 82 10.17 1.06 12.63
C ILE A 82 9.31 1.50 13.83
N GLY A 83 9.81 2.41 14.66
CA GLY A 83 9.07 2.95 15.80
C GLY A 83 7.82 3.70 15.36
N TYR A 84 6.73 3.65 16.12
CA TYR A 84 5.49 4.35 15.79
C TYR A 84 4.60 4.57 17.00
N SER A 85 3.68 5.55 16.89
CA SER A 85 2.55 5.74 17.79
C SER A 85 1.34 6.17 16.98
N VAL A 86 0.21 5.48 17.13
CA VAL A 86 -1.03 5.81 16.44
C VAL A 86 -2.17 5.81 17.45
N ARG A 87 -2.85 6.95 17.59
CA ARG A 87 -3.96 7.11 18.53
C ARG A 87 -4.99 8.11 18.02
N TYR A 88 -6.23 7.94 18.43
CA TYR A 88 -7.26 8.95 18.21
C TYR A 88 -7.08 10.12 19.19
N VAL A 89 -7.24 11.34 18.71
CA VAL A 89 -7.16 12.58 19.49
C VAL A 89 -8.36 13.48 19.21
N ASN A 90 -8.69 14.37 20.17
CA ASN A 90 -9.74 15.37 19.97
C ASN A 90 -9.28 16.50 19.03
N ARG A 91 -8.01 16.89 19.12
CA ARG A 91 -7.38 17.91 18.30
C ARG A 91 -5.93 17.49 18.03
N LEU A 92 -5.47 17.72 16.81
CA LEU A 92 -4.06 17.52 16.47
C LEU A 92 -3.26 18.75 16.89
N HIS A 93 -2.23 18.53 17.69
CA HIS A 93 -1.25 19.55 18.03
C HIS A 93 0.11 19.11 17.51
N GLN A 94 0.80 20.03 16.84
CA GLN A 94 2.12 19.78 16.30
C GLN A 94 3.13 19.49 17.42
N SER A 95 3.90 18.41 17.27
CA SER A 95 5.05 18.07 18.12
C SER A 95 6.00 19.27 18.30
N ALA A 96 6.57 19.41 19.50
CA ALA A 96 7.44 20.51 19.96
C ALA A 96 6.77 21.90 20.06
N SER A 97 6.04 22.36 19.04
CA SER A 97 5.44 23.72 19.06
C SER A 97 4.12 23.82 19.82
N GLY A 98 3.38 22.71 19.95
CA GLY A 98 2.02 22.70 20.52
C GLY A 98 0.95 23.38 19.65
N ARG A 99 1.30 23.89 18.46
CA ARG A 99 0.37 24.59 17.58
C ARG A 99 -0.75 23.66 17.12
N TYR A 100 -1.99 24.12 17.25
CA TYR A 100 -3.15 23.40 16.74
C TYR A 100 -3.13 23.33 15.20
N ILE A 101 -3.38 22.13 14.66
CA ILE A 101 -3.51 21.88 13.23
C ILE A 101 -4.93 21.34 12.97
N PRO A 102 -5.78 22.09 12.24
CA PRO A 102 -7.10 21.60 11.85
C PRO A 102 -7.01 20.41 10.90
N VAL A 103 -7.61 19.28 11.30
CA VAL A 103 -7.78 18.07 10.48
C VAL A 103 -9.28 17.81 10.32
N GLY A 104 -9.75 17.71 9.08
CA GLY A 104 -11.14 17.41 8.77
C GLY A 104 -11.53 15.96 9.03
N GLY A 105 -12.84 15.66 9.01
CA GLY A 105 -13.39 14.33 9.29
C GLY A 105 -14.20 14.29 10.59
N GLY A 106 -14.73 13.11 10.93
CA GLY A 106 -15.48 12.89 12.17
C GLY A 106 -14.63 12.38 13.34
N ALA A 107 -13.39 11.95 13.07
CA ALA A 107 -12.38 11.67 14.09
C ALA A 107 -10.97 11.86 13.51
N VAL A 108 -9.98 12.08 14.38
CA VAL A 108 -8.59 12.34 13.97
C VAL A 108 -7.65 11.31 14.59
N LEU A 109 -6.87 10.64 13.74
CA LEU A 109 -5.71 9.86 14.16
C LEU A 109 -4.47 10.76 14.14
N ASP A 110 -3.78 10.80 15.27
CA ASP A 110 -2.44 11.33 15.45
C ASP A 110 -1.45 10.18 15.19
N VAL A 111 -0.69 10.29 14.11
CA VAL A 111 0.21 9.24 13.60
C VAL A 111 1.64 9.74 13.65
N HIS A 112 2.41 9.17 14.55
CA HIS A 112 3.85 9.39 14.66
C HIS A 112 4.59 8.19 14.08
N VAL A 113 5.56 8.44 13.21
CA VAL A 113 6.42 7.41 12.62
C VAL A 113 7.87 7.78 12.92
N GLY A 114 8.63 6.86 13.49
CA GLY A 114 10.06 6.98 13.76
C GLY A 114 10.88 6.94 12.48
N ALA A 115 10.68 7.95 11.64
CA ALA A 115 11.35 8.17 10.37
C ALA A 115 11.31 9.68 10.09
N PRO A 116 12.45 10.40 10.18
CA PRO A 116 12.48 11.83 9.91
C PRO A 116 12.16 12.12 8.43
N SER A 117 11.57 13.27 8.13
CA SER A 117 11.29 13.69 6.75
C SER A 117 12.49 14.38 6.08
N TYR A 118 13.67 14.18 6.64
CA TYR A 118 14.96 14.70 6.19
C TYR A 118 16.04 13.65 6.45
N ASP A 119 17.18 13.80 5.76
CA ASP A 119 18.36 12.99 5.98
C ASP A 119 19.14 13.52 7.21
N PRO A 120 19.35 12.71 8.27
CA PRO A 120 19.99 13.20 9.50
C PRO A 120 21.45 13.64 9.35
N VAL A 121 22.14 13.22 8.29
CA VAL A 121 23.56 13.55 8.06
C VAL A 121 23.69 14.83 7.27
N THR A 122 22.91 14.96 6.19
CA THR A 122 23.02 16.06 5.22
C THR A 122 21.99 17.18 5.44
N GLY A 123 20.92 16.91 6.20
CA GLY A 123 19.78 17.81 6.35
C GLY A 123 18.89 17.91 5.10
N ALA A 124 19.18 17.15 4.05
CA ALA A 124 18.41 17.19 2.81
C ALA A 124 16.97 16.71 3.04
N VAL A 125 15.99 17.40 2.44
CA VAL A 125 14.57 17.01 2.53
C VAL A 125 14.36 15.67 1.80
N THR A 126 13.79 14.69 2.49
CA THR A 126 13.47 13.37 1.92
C THR A 126 11.98 13.16 1.70
N TYR A 127 11.13 13.86 2.47
CA TYR A 127 9.70 13.92 2.25
C TYR A 127 9.24 15.39 2.35
N PRO A 128 8.73 16.02 1.26
CA PRO A 128 8.52 17.46 1.18
C PRO A 128 7.18 17.91 1.80
N GLY A 129 6.86 17.42 2.99
CA GLY A 129 5.68 17.82 3.75
C GLY A 129 5.74 19.29 4.17
N LYS A 130 4.59 19.96 4.16
CA LYS A 130 4.46 21.35 4.64
C LYS A 130 3.46 21.38 5.78
N VAL A 131 3.87 21.96 6.92
CA VAL A 131 3.05 21.93 8.13
C VAL A 131 1.66 22.52 7.89
N GLY A 132 0.62 21.80 8.32
CA GLY A 132 -0.78 22.18 8.16
C GLY A 132 -1.33 22.02 6.74
N ARG A 133 -0.55 21.50 5.80
CA ARG A 133 -1.02 21.23 4.42
C ARG A 133 -1.35 19.75 4.23
N PRO A 134 -2.21 19.41 3.26
CA PRO A 134 -2.39 18.04 2.79
C PRO A 134 -1.06 17.38 2.45
N LEU A 135 -1.00 16.06 2.59
CA LEU A 135 0.20 15.29 2.26
C LEU A 135 0.50 15.38 0.75
N PRO A 136 1.76 15.67 0.35
CA PRO A 136 2.18 15.64 -1.05
C PRO A 136 1.81 14.30 -1.71
N GLY A 137 1.23 14.36 -2.92
CA GLY A 137 0.90 13.18 -3.71
C GLY A 137 -0.32 12.37 -3.22
N VAL A 138 -0.99 12.76 -2.13
CA VAL A 138 -2.15 12.05 -1.58
C VAL A 138 -3.45 12.72 -2.03
N ASN A 139 -4.28 11.97 -2.76
CA ASN A 139 -5.64 12.35 -3.12
C ASN A 139 -6.65 11.39 -2.47
N LEU A 140 -7.53 11.94 -1.62
CA LEU A 140 -8.52 11.16 -0.88
C LEU A 140 -9.90 11.11 -1.55
N SER A 141 -10.03 11.63 -2.78
CA SER A 141 -11.28 11.52 -3.52
C SER A 141 -11.70 10.06 -3.69
N GLY A 142 -12.97 9.77 -3.38
CA GLY A 142 -13.53 8.42 -3.46
C GLY A 142 -13.08 7.45 -2.34
N TYR A 143 -12.40 7.92 -1.29
CA TYR A 143 -12.13 7.13 -0.09
C TYR A 143 -13.36 7.07 0.82
N ARG A 144 -13.68 5.88 1.33
CA ARG A 144 -14.84 5.70 2.21
C ARG A 144 -14.53 6.17 3.62
N THR A 145 -13.37 5.83 4.17
CA THR A 145 -12.96 6.12 5.55
C THR A 145 -12.11 7.37 5.63
N PHE A 146 -11.08 7.52 4.79
CA PHE A 146 -10.18 8.68 4.84
C PHE A 146 -10.90 9.94 4.33
N LYS A 147 -10.70 11.06 5.02
CA LYS A 147 -11.38 12.34 4.74
C LYS A 147 -10.43 13.52 4.68
N ASP A 148 -9.34 13.48 5.43
CA ASP A 148 -8.33 14.53 5.37
C ASP A 148 -6.96 13.99 5.74
N THR A 149 -5.90 14.67 5.30
CA THR A 149 -4.55 14.45 5.79
C THR A 149 -3.87 15.77 6.07
N ARG A 150 -3.01 15.81 7.09
CA ARG A 150 -2.19 16.97 7.41
C ARG A 150 -0.80 16.51 7.77
N TYR A 151 0.21 17.10 7.13
CA TYR A 151 1.57 17.00 7.63
C TYR A 151 1.70 17.89 8.87
N ALA A 152 2.11 17.32 10.00
CA ALA A 152 2.20 18.04 11.26
C ALA A 152 3.64 18.43 11.62
N GLY A 153 4.64 17.73 11.12
CA GLY A 153 6.05 18.12 11.25
C GLY A 153 6.97 16.92 11.26
N SER A 154 8.27 17.20 11.35
CA SER A 154 9.29 16.21 11.69
C SER A 154 10.22 16.81 12.73
N PHE A 155 10.46 16.06 13.81
CA PHE A 155 11.19 16.50 14.99
C PHE A 155 11.82 15.29 15.68
N GLU A 156 13.05 15.41 16.19
CA GLU A 156 13.74 14.36 16.99
C GLU A 156 13.67 12.93 16.40
N GLY A 157 13.80 12.79 15.08
CA GLY A 157 13.81 11.48 14.42
C GLY A 157 12.42 10.90 14.13
N GLU A 158 11.36 11.70 14.23
CA GLU A 158 10.00 11.30 13.91
C GLU A 158 9.37 12.18 12.81
N THR A 159 8.31 11.67 12.18
CA THR A 159 7.39 12.44 11.33
C THR A 159 5.97 12.25 11.84
N GLN A 160 5.31 13.37 12.14
CA GLN A 160 3.94 13.41 12.64
C GLN A 160 2.96 13.76 11.52
N ILE A 161 1.90 12.95 11.40
CA ILE A 161 0.81 13.10 10.45
C ILE A 161 -0.53 13.11 11.18
N GLY A 162 -1.40 14.04 10.81
CA GLY A 162 -2.83 13.98 11.11
C GLY A 162 -3.58 13.24 10.02
N LEU A 163 -4.30 12.17 10.38
CA LEU A 163 -5.20 11.45 9.49
C LEU A 163 -6.65 11.65 9.93
N GLY A 164 -7.39 12.42 9.14
CA GLY A 164 -8.81 12.62 9.29
C GLY A 164 -9.59 11.43 8.75
N VAL A 165 -10.43 10.83 9.59
CA VAL A 165 -11.31 9.71 9.22
C VAL A 165 -12.76 10.07 9.48
N ARG A 166 -13.69 9.40 8.78
CA ARG A 166 -15.12 9.77 8.86
C ARG A 166 -15.76 9.59 10.24
N ALA A 167 -15.22 8.69 11.07
CA ALA A 167 -15.67 8.39 12.42
C ALA A 167 -14.57 7.63 13.16
N ARG A 168 -14.69 7.49 14.49
CA ARG A 168 -13.78 6.64 15.27
C ARG A 168 -14.01 5.17 14.90
N LEU A 169 -13.10 4.61 14.12
CA LEU A 169 -13.20 3.28 13.51
C LEU A 169 -12.02 2.39 13.92
N PRO A 170 -12.21 1.05 13.89
CA PRO A 170 -11.12 0.11 14.13
C PRO A 170 -9.98 0.32 13.15
N PHE A 171 -8.76 0.17 13.65
CA PHE A 171 -7.57 0.22 12.81
C PHE A 171 -6.56 -0.80 13.29
N ARG A 172 -5.59 -1.10 12.43
CA ARG A 172 -4.37 -1.86 12.79
C ARG A 172 -3.14 -1.16 12.26
N VAL A 173 -2.00 -1.53 12.82
CA VAL A 173 -0.68 -1.12 12.31
C VAL A 173 0.12 -2.39 12.01
N ILE A 174 0.79 -2.42 10.86
CA ILE A 174 1.68 -3.51 10.44
C ILE A 174 3.06 -2.91 10.17
N GLN A 175 4.07 -3.45 10.82
CA GLN A 175 5.47 -3.13 10.53
C GLN A 175 6.02 -4.14 9.53
N LEU A 176 6.70 -3.64 8.51
CA LEU A 176 7.51 -4.42 7.59
C LEU A 176 8.91 -3.81 7.54
N SER A 177 9.85 -4.55 6.94
CA SER A 177 11.28 -4.16 6.89
C SER A 177 11.55 -2.81 6.22
N ASP A 178 10.64 -2.35 5.36
CA ASP A 178 10.79 -1.18 4.50
C ASP A 178 9.64 -0.18 4.64
N ARG A 179 8.63 -0.47 5.47
CA ARG A 179 7.43 0.37 5.58
C ARG A 179 6.61 0.11 6.84
N LEU A 180 5.90 1.15 7.26
CA LEU A 180 4.82 1.07 8.23
C LEU A 180 3.48 1.17 7.49
N VAL A 181 2.50 0.35 7.86
CA VAL A 181 1.16 0.34 7.26
C VAL A 181 0.12 0.60 8.34
N VAL A 182 -0.77 1.57 8.10
CA VAL A 182 -1.94 1.85 8.92
C VAL A 182 -3.20 1.55 8.10
N ASP A 183 -3.95 0.54 8.51
CA ASP A 183 -5.25 0.21 7.90
C ASP A 183 -6.37 0.68 8.82
N VAL A 184 -7.35 1.42 8.27
CA VAL A 184 -8.55 1.83 9.00
C VAL A 184 -9.78 1.21 8.35
N ALA A 185 -10.50 0.41 9.12
CA ALA A 185 -11.66 -0.34 8.66
C ALA A 185 -12.79 0.58 8.16
N HIS A 186 -13.60 0.04 7.25
CA HIS A 186 -14.83 0.67 6.81
C HIS A 186 -16.01 0.46 7.76
N ASN A 187 -15.89 -0.38 8.78
CA ASN A 187 -16.90 -0.54 9.83
C ASN A 187 -16.34 -1.50 10.89
N TRP A 188 -17.14 -1.75 11.93
CA TRP A 188 -16.79 -2.65 13.02
C TRP A 188 -17.01 -4.12 12.71
N THR A 189 -17.90 -4.43 11.77
CA THR A 189 -18.44 -5.77 11.54
C THR A 189 -17.74 -6.53 10.41
N GLY A 190 -16.91 -5.86 9.62
CA GLY A 190 -16.31 -6.42 8.40
C GLY A 190 -17.31 -6.53 7.24
N SER A 191 -18.37 -5.73 7.21
CA SER A 191 -19.22 -5.64 6.02
C SER A 191 -18.53 -4.82 4.91
N ARG A 192 -18.92 -5.02 3.65
CA ARG A 192 -18.42 -4.26 2.49
C ARG A 192 -19.40 -3.18 2.07
#